data_AF-A0A328J312-F1
#
_entry.id   AF-A0A328J312-F1
#
_cell.length_a   1.000
_cell.length_b   1.000
_cell.length_c   1.000
_cell.angle_alpha   90.00
_cell.angle_beta   90.00
_cell.angle_gamma   90.00
#
_symmetry.space_group_name_H-M   'P 1'
#
loop_
_entity.id
_entity.type
_entity.pdbx_description
1 polymer ?
#
loop_
_entity_poly.entity_id
_entity_poly.type
_entity_poly.pdbx_seq_one_letter_code
_entity_poly.pdbx_strand_id
1 'polypeptide(L)'
;MSGVLTLRDVDLSGKRVLVRVDFNVPLDKETGEVSDDTRIVAAIPTIKYVAENGGKTILVSHLGRPKGKRDPKYSMEKVSKSLERLIGKPVAFVPDCIGDEVEKAVSKMNNGDILLLENVRFYPEEEKNDPEFSKRLSAIADIHVNDAFGTAHRGHASNVGVAQYLTSVPGFLMQKEIEMLGMAVESPKHPYVVILEGSFSNQ
;
A
#
# COMPACT_ATOMS: atom_id res chain seq x y z
N MET A 1 -14.15 -19.19 -1.32
CA MET A 1 -14.41 -17.79 -0.93
C MET A 1 -15.38 -17.14 -1.90
N SER A 2 -16.69 -17.23 -1.66
CA SER A 2 -17.71 -16.49 -2.42
C SER A 2 -18.39 -15.51 -1.48
N GLY A 3 -18.00 -14.23 -1.52
CA GLY A 3 -18.61 -13.17 -0.71
C GLY A 3 -17.78 -11.91 -0.49
N VAL A 4 -16.48 -11.91 -0.84
CA VAL A 4 -15.64 -10.71 -0.72
C VAL A 4 -15.54 -10.03 -2.08
N LEU A 5 -15.89 -8.74 -2.14
CA LEU A 5 -15.67 -7.90 -3.33
C LEU A 5 -14.17 -7.84 -3.63
N THR A 6 -13.79 -8.05 -4.88
CA THR A 6 -12.42 -7.97 -5.37
C THR A 6 -12.19 -6.67 -6.12
N LEU A 7 -10.91 -6.37 -6.43
CA LEU A 7 -10.55 -5.26 -7.30
C LEU A 7 -11.24 -5.30 -8.69
N ARG A 8 -11.63 -6.48 -9.17
CA ARG A 8 -12.31 -6.64 -10.46
C ARG A 8 -13.81 -6.35 -10.40
N ASP A 9 -14.37 -6.25 -9.20
CA ASP A 9 -15.81 -6.05 -8.98
C ASP A 9 -16.19 -4.57 -8.78
N VAL A 10 -15.21 -3.66 -8.77
CA VAL A 10 -15.39 -2.23 -8.55
C VAL A 10 -15.14 -1.42 -9.82
N ASP A 11 -15.97 -0.40 -10.07
CA ASP A 11 -15.74 0.55 -11.16
C ASP A 11 -14.67 1.58 -10.75
N LEU A 12 -13.56 1.58 -11.49
CA LEU A 12 -12.39 2.41 -11.23
C LEU A 12 -12.37 3.69 -12.09
N SER A 13 -13.20 3.76 -13.14
CA SER A 13 -13.07 4.82 -14.14
C SER A 13 -13.40 6.20 -13.56
N GLY A 14 -12.45 7.13 -13.65
CA GLY A 14 -12.58 8.48 -13.09
C GLY A 14 -12.52 8.56 -11.56
N LYS A 15 -12.36 7.43 -10.86
CA LYS A 15 -12.30 7.37 -9.39
C LYS A 15 -10.89 7.64 -8.88
N ARG A 16 -10.79 8.29 -7.73
CA ARG A 16 -9.58 8.41 -6.93
C ARG A 16 -9.44 7.14 -6.09
N VAL A 17 -8.36 6.41 -6.26
CA VAL A 17 -8.19 5.09 -5.66
C VAL A 17 -7.00 5.11 -4.72
N LEU A 18 -7.27 5.05 -3.41
CA LEU A 18 -6.23 4.94 -2.39
C LEU A 18 -5.76 3.50 -2.33
N VAL A 19 -4.52 3.23 -2.77
CA VAL A 19 -3.94 1.89 -2.76
C VAL A 19 -2.89 1.80 -1.66
N ARG A 20 -3.17 0.97 -0.65
CA ARG A 20 -2.21 0.63 0.39
C ARG A 20 -1.29 -0.49 -0.10
N VAL A 21 -0.01 -0.18 -0.25
CA VAL A 21 1.04 -1.12 -0.71
C VAL A 21 2.11 -1.31 0.37
N ASP A 22 2.86 -2.41 0.29
CA ASP A 22 4.01 -2.65 1.17
C ASP A 22 5.32 -2.30 0.45
N PHE A 23 5.70 -1.02 0.46
CA PHE A 23 7.02 -0.57 0.02
C PHE A 23 8.03 -0.41 1.15
N ASN A 24 7.89 -1.17 2.23
CA ASN A 24 8.93 -1.25 3.24
C ASN A 24 10.07 -2.13 2.72
N VAL A 25 10.90 -1.55 1.85
CA VAL A 25 12.03 -2.19 1.18
C VAL A 25 13.35 -1.90 1.91
N PRO A 26 14.34 -2.80 1.84
CA PRO A 26 15.68 -2.48 2.29
C PRO A 26 16.28 -1.39 1.39
N LEU A 27 16.99 -0.46 2.03
CA LEU A 27 17.76 0.56 1.35
C LEU A 27 19.25 0.26 1.52
N ASP A 28 20.01 0.53 0.47
CA ASP A 28 21.46 0.52 0.50
C ASP A 28 21.97 1.56 1.52
N LYS A 29 22.95 1.19 2.33
CA LYS A 29 23.37 2.01 3.48
C LYS A 29 24.16 3.25 3.07
N GLU A 30 24.82 3.21 1.92
CA GLU A 30 25.71 4.28 1.46
C GLU A 30 24.96 5.25 0.55
N THR A 31 24.25 4.70 -0.43
CA THR A 31 23.52 5.47 -1.44
C THR A 31 22.10 5.82 -1.00
N GLY A 32 21.51 5.04 -0.08
CA GLY A 32 20.10 5.14 0.30
C GLY A 32 19.12 4.67 -0.77
N GLU A 33 19.60 4.14 -1.90
CA GLU A 33 18.77 3.61 -2.98
C GLU A 33 18.10 2.30 -2.58
N VAL A 34 17.03 1.91 -3.29
CA VAL A 34 16.37 0.61 -3.07
C VAL A 34 17.34 -0.50 -3.46
N SER A 35 17.69 -1.37 -2.50
CA SER A 35 18.62 -2.48 -2.72
C SER A 35 17.93 -3.79 -3.12
N ASP A 36 16.63 -3.93 -2.79
CA ASP A 36 15.77 -5.04 -3.19
C ASP A 36 14.38 -4.49 -3.50
N ASP A 37 13.96 -4.62 -4.75
CA ASP A 37 12.70 -4.08 -5.27
C ASP A 37 11.57 -5.12 -5.35
N THR A 38 11.77 -6.34 -4.81
CA THR A 38 10.80 -7.45 -4.88
C THR A 38 9.40 -7.01 -4.44
N ARG A 39 9.30 -6.23 -3.36
CA ARG A 39 8.02 -5.73 -2.86
C ARG A 39 7.40 -4.67 -3.75
N ILE A 40 8.21 -3.84 -4.40
CA ILE A 40 7.71 -2.85 -5.36
C ILE A 40 7.14 -3.58 -6.58
N VAL A 41 7.91 -4.52 -7.14
CA VAL A 41 7.51 -5.34 -8.27
C VAL A 41 6.21 -6.11 -7.99
N ALA A 42 6.06 -6.67 -6.78
CA ALA A 42 4.88 -7.42 -6.39
C ALA A 42 3.58 -6.59 -6.42
N ALA A 43 3.65 -5.28 -6.17
CA ALA A 43 2.47 -4.39 -6.18
C ALA A 43 2.13 -3.84 -7.58
N ILE A 44 3.07 -3.88 -8.53
CA ILE A 44 2.89 -3.33 -9.88
C ILE A 44 1.62 -3.84 -10.58
N PRO A 45 1.24 -5.13 -10.51
CA PRO A 45 0.01 -5.61 -11.16
C PRO A 45 -1.24 -4.85 -10.70
N THR A 46 -1.38 -4.60 -9.40
CA THR A 46 -2.50 -3.84 -8.83
C THR A 46 -2.46 -2.39 -9.29
N ILE A 47 -1.29 -1.74 -9.22
CA ILE A 47 -1.10 -0.33 -9.60
C ILE A 47 -1.43 -0.11 -11.08
N LYS A 48 -0.90 -0.96 -11.96
CA LYS A 48 -1.16 -0.91 -13.40
C LYS A 48 -2.64 -1.13 -13.70
N TYR A 49 -3.26 -2.11 -13.06
CA TYR A 49 -4.68 -2.39 -13.28
C TYR A 49 -5.55 -1.20 -12.92
N VAL A 50 -5.32 -0.55 -11.78
CA VAL A 50 -6.08 0.66 -11.41
C VAL A 50 -5.89 1.78 -12.44
N ALA A 51 -4.65 2.06 -12.82
CA ALA A 51 -4.34 3.11 -13.78
C ALA A 51 -4.94 2.82 -15.18
N GLU A 52 -4.83 1.59 -15.67
CA GLU A 52 -5.28 1.18 -17.00
C GLU A 52 -6.80 1.07 -17.13
N ASN A 53 -7.50 0.89 -16.01
CA ASN A 53 -8.97 0.95 -15.94
C ASN A 53 -9.50 2.36 -15.60
N GLY A 54 -8.67 3.39 -15.82
CA GLY A 54 -9.09 4.79 -15.72
C GLY A 54 -9.16 5.36 -14.31
N GLY A 55 -8.65 4.64 -13.30
CA GLY A 55 -8.50 5.14 -11.94
C GLY A 55 -7.34 6.12 -11.80
N LYS A 56 -7.42 7.00 -10.80
CA LYS A 56 -6.36 7.90 -10.36
C LYS A 56 -5.69 7.26 -9.15
N THR A 57 -4.51 6.69 -9.34
CA THR A 57 -3.89 5.81 -8.36
C THR A 57 -3.11 6.61 -7.32
N ILE A 58 -3.58 6.62 -6.08
CA ILE A 58 -2.94 7.30 -4.94
C ILE A 58 -2.33 6.23 -4.04
N LEU A 59 -1.01 6.10 -4.05
CA LEU A 59 -0.27 5.09 -3.31
C LEU A 59 0.08 5.60 -1.91
N VAL A 60 -0.16 4.77 -0.91
CA VAL A 60 0.31 4.98 0.46
C VAL A 60 1.09 3.76 0.94
N SER A 61 2.23 4.00 1.59
CA SER A 61 3.10 2.96 2.13
C SER A 61 3.78 3.46 3.40
N HIS A 62 4.47 2.56 4.09
CA HIS A 62 5.40 2.89 5.16
C HIS A 62 6.81 2.41 4.82
N LEU A 63 7.81 3.08 5.37
CA LEU A 63 9.21 2.68 5.25
C LEU A 63 9.89 2.74 6.62
N GLY A 64 10.46 1.62 7.05
CA GLY A 64 11.11 1.49 8.34
C GLY A 64 10.20 1.81 9.53
N ARG A 65 10.81 2.35 10.59
CA ARG A 65 10.15 2.70 11.86
C ARG A 65 10.61 4.09 12.34
N PRO A 66 10.12 5.17 11.71
CA PRO A 66 10.52 6.54 12.03
C PRO A 66 9.97 7.08 13.36
N LYS A 67 9.08 6.32 14.06
CA LYS A 67 8.48 6.69 15.35
C LYS A 67 7.75 8.05 15.31
N GLY A 68 7.03 8.33 14.24
CA GLY A 68 6.27 9.58 14.09
C GLY A 68 7.13 10.83 13.85
N LYS A 69 8.39 10.67 13.43
CA LYS A 69 9.29 11.79 13.11
C LYS A 69 9.64 11.77 11.63
N ARG A 70 9.65 12.94 10.99
CA ARG A 70 10.17 13.09 9.64
C ARG A 70 11.69 12.91 9.66
N ASP A 71 12.16 11.91 8.94
CA ASP A 71 13.58 11.62 8.75
C ASP A 71 13.80 11.30 7.26
N PRO A 72 14.63 12.08 6.54
CA PRO A 72 14.90 11.87 5.11
C PRO A 72 15.31 10.44 4.76
N LYS A 73 15.94 9.71 5.68
CA LYS A 73 16.31 8.30 5.50
C LYS A 73 15.10 7.39 5.22
N TYR A 74 13.94 7.72 5.79
CA TYR A 74 12.71 6.95 5.65
C TYR A 74 11.72 7.62 4.69
N SER A 75 12.15 8.57 3.87
CA SER A 75 11.29 9.18 2.84
C SER A 75 10.99 8.18 1.71
N MET A 76 9.81 8.32 1.13
CA MET A 76 9.36 7.57 -0.05
C MET A 76 9.90 8.11 -1.37
N GLU A 77 10.65 9.22 -1.38
CA GLU A 77 11.14 9.84 -2.63
C GLU A 77 12.02 8.89 -3.46
N LYS A 78 12.88 8.09 -2.83
CA LYS A 78 13.71 7.11 -3.57
C LYS A 78 12.91 5.90 -4.02
N VAL A 79 11.88 5.56 -3.26
CA VAL A 79 10.93 4.49 -3.62
C VAL A 79 10.08 4.92 -4.82
N SER A 80 9.63 6.18 -4.91
CA SER A 80 8.89 6.69 -6.07
C SER A 80 9.72 6.62 -7.35
N LYS A 81 11.00 7.04 -7.29
CA LYS A 81 11.94 6.95 -8.42
C LYS A 81 12.18 5.51 -8.87
N SER A 82 12.32 4.58 -7.91
CA SER A 82 12.44 3.15 -8.22
C SER A 82 11.17 2.60 -8.88
N LEU A 83 9.99 2.94 -8.32
CA LEU A 83 8.70 2.55 -8.89
C LEU A 83 8.52 3.09 -10.30
N GLU A 84 8.81 4.37 -10.55
CA GLU A 84 8.73 5.01 -11.87
C GLU A 84 9.53 4.24 -12.91
N ARG A 85 10.79 3.90 -12.59
CA ARG A 85 11.66 3.09 -13.46
C ARG A 85 11.08 1.70 -13.74
N LEU A 86 10.57 1.02 -12.72
CA LEU A 86 10.06 -0.36 -12.83
C LEU A 86 8.71 -0.43 -13.55
N ILE A 87 7.83 0.55 -13.33
CA ILE A 87 6.50 0.57 -13.93
C ILE A 87 6.51 1.10 -15.36
N GLY A 88 7.52 1.91 -15.72
CA GLY A 88 7.67 2.51 -17.04
C GLY A 88 6.64 3.61 -17.32
N LYS A 89 6.10 4.24 -16.28
CA LYS A 89 5.12 5.34 -16.34
C LYS A 89 5.52 6.41 -15.32
N PRO A 90 5.22 7.70 -15.57
CA PRO A 90 5.47 8.76 -14.61
C PRO A 90 4.83 8.48 -13.26
N VAL A 91 5.56 8.73 -12.19
CA VAL A 91 5.05 8.63 -10.81
C VAL A 91 5.28 9.95 -10.11
N ALA A 92 4.21 10.69 -9.85
CA ALA A 92 4.29 11.90 -9.04
C ALA A 92 4.60 11.53 -7.59
N PHE A 93 5.34 12.40 -6.90
CA PHE A 93 5.62 12.25 -5.47
C PHE A 93 5.17 13.52 -4.73
N VAL A 94 4.48 13.35 -3.60
CA VAL A 94 4.11 14.45 -2.71
C VAL A 94 4.74 14.21 -1.33
N PRO A 95 5.51 15.18 -0.78
CA PRO A 95 6.24 15.05 0.48
C PRO A 95 5.32 15.16 1.72
N ASP A 96 4.08 14.68 1.62
CA ASP A 96 3.09 14.60 2.69
C ASP A 96 2.07 13.48 2.41
N CYS A 97 1.27 13.13 3.42
CA CYS A 97 0.16 12.18 3.34
C CYS A 97 -1.21 12.86 3.38
N ILE A 98 -1.28 14.07 3.95
CA ILE A 98 -2.54 14.79 4.21
C ILE A 98 -2.37 16.32 4.03
N GLY A 99 -3.49 17.04 3.90
CA GLY A 99 -3.50 18.50 3.85
C GLY A 99 -3.43 19.10 2.44
N ASP A 100 -3.38 20.42 2.37
CA ASP A 100 -3.60 21.19 1.14
C ASP A 100 -2.72 20.78 -0.05
N GLU A 101 -1.46 20.43 0.19
CA GLU A 101 -0.54 20.03 -0.89
C GLU A 101 -1.01 18.71 -1.54
N VAL A 102 -1.44 17.75 -0.72
CA VAL A 102 -1.96 16.46 -1.18
C VAL A 102 -3.28 16.67 -1.93
N GLU A 103 -4.19 17.47 -1.39
CA GLU A 103 -5.47 17.77 -2.04
C GLU A 103 -5.28 18.47 -3.40
N LYS A 104 -4.32 19.41 -3.48
CA LYS A 104 -3.95 20.09 -4.72
C LYS A 104 -3.30 19.14 -5.73
N ALA A 105 -2.49 18.19 -5.28
CA ALA A 105 -1.89 17.20 -6.17
C ALA A 105 -2.95 16.23 -6.71
N VAL A 106 -3.80 15.69 -5.84
CA VAL A 106 -4.88 14.76 -6.20
C VAL A 106 -5.90 15.40 -7.13
N SER A 107 -6.27 16.66 -6.91
CA SER A 107 -7.22 17.37 -7.79
C SER A 107 -6.71 17.61 -9.21
N LYS A 108 -5.37 17.62 -9.41
CA LYS A 108 -4.73 17.75 -10.72
C LYS A 108 -4.53 16.43 -11.45
N MET A 109 -4.77 15.30 -10.80
CA MET A 109 -4.58 13.98 -11.42
C MET A 109 -5.59 13.75 -12.54
N ASN A 110 -5.09 13.25 -13.66
CA ASN A 110 -5.85 12.69 -14.76
C ASN A 110 -6.06 11.18 -14.54
N ASN A 111 -7.00 10.60 -15.28
CA ASN A 111 -7.22 9.16 -15.26
C ASN A 111 -5.95 8.44 -15.73
N GLY A 112 -5.53 7.41 -14.99
CA GLY A 112 -4.28 6.69 -15.25
C GLY A 112 -3.04 7.27 -14.58
N ASP A 113 -3.13 8.46 -13.96
CA ASP A 113 -2.01 9.03 -13.22
C ASP A 113 -1.73 8.22 -11.95
N ILE A 114 -0.45 8.19 -11.56
CA ILE A 114 0.05 7.52 -10.37
C ILE A 114 0.74 8.56 -9.49
N LEU A 115 0.33 8.61 -8.22
CA LEU A 115 0.85 9.50 -7.21
C LEU A 115 1.29 8.68 -6.00
N LEU A 116 2.53 8.82 -5.55
CA LEU A 116 3.01 8.27 -4.27
C LEU A 116 3.05 9.36 -3.21
N LEU A 117 2.36 9.12 -2.09
CA LEU A 117 2.43 9.98 -0.91
C LEU A 117 3.66 9.63 -0.06
N GLU A 118 4.00 10.52 0.85
CA GLU A 118 5.10 10.30 1.79
C GLU A 118 4.80 9.15 2.78
N ASN A 119 5.82 8.74 3.54
CA ASN A 119 5.76 7.70 4.53
C ASN A 119 4.69 7.98 5.61
N VAL A 120 3.63 7.17 5.64
CA VAL A 120 2.52 7.34 6.58
C VAL A 120 2.96 7.26 8.05
N ARG A 121 4.08 6.59 8.36
CA ARG A 121 4.60 6.51 9.73
C ARG A 121 5.32 7.77 10.21
N PHE A 122 5.45 8.80 9.36
CA PHE A 122 5.78 10.14 9.83
C PHE A 122 4.66 10.75 10.68
N TYR A 123 3.45 10.22 10.59
CA TYR A 123 2.34 10.53 11.49
C TYR A 123 2.28 9.44 12.58
N PRO A 124 2.50 9.76 13.86
CA PRO A 124 2.31 8.78 14.94
C PRO A 124 0.87 8.24 15.01
N GLU A 125 -0.09 8.95 14.45
CA GLU A 125 -1.49 8.59 14.29
C GLU A 125 -1.69 7.31 13.47
N GLU A 126 -0.81 7.03 12.51
CA GLU A 126 -0.87 5.83 11.65
C GLU A 126 -0.86 4.54 12.47
N GLU A 127 0.11 4.39 13.38
CA GLU A 127 0.27 3.18 14.18
C GLU A 127 -0.78 3.08 15.29
N LYS A 128 -1.43 4.20 15.64
CA LYS A 128 -2.52 4.25 16.63
C LYS A 128 -3.90 3.98 16.03
N ASN A 129 -3.99 3.80 14.71
CA ASN A 129 -5.26 3.73 13.99
C ASN A 129 -6.18 4.92 14.31
N ASP A 130 -5.61 6.12 14.34
CA ASP A 130 -6.35 7.30 14.74
C ASP A 130 -7.53 7.56 13.76
N PRO A 131 -8.76 7.73 14.26
CA PRO A 131 -9.93 7.93 13.40
C PRO A 131 -9.86 9.21 12.56
N GLU A 132 -9.28 10.30 13.08
CA GLU A 132 -9.20 11.57 12.38
C GLU A 132 -8.16 11.51 11.25
N PHE A 133 -7.01 10.91 11.52
CA PHE A 133 -6.01 10.65 10.47
C PHE A 133 -6.56 9.72 9.37
N SER A 134 -7.29 8.68 9.74
CA SER A 134 -7.97 7.78 8.80
C SER A 134 -9.01 8.50 7.95
N LYS A 135 -9.77 9.42 8.55
CA LYS A 135 -10.76 10.25 7.86
C LYS A 135 -10.10 11.21 6.87
N ARG A 136 -8.98 11.83 7.24
CA ARG A 136 -8.21 12.72 6.36
C ARG A 136 -7.58 11.97 5.19
N LEU A 137 -7.05 10.76 5.43
CA LEU A 137 -6.53 9.90 4.36
C LEU A 137 -7.63 9.41 3.41
N SER A 138 -8.83 9.13 3.91
CA SER A 138 -9.94 8.68 3.07
C SER A 138 -10.58 9.81 2.26
N ALA A 139 -10.54 11.06 2.74
CA ALA A 139 -11.14 12.22 2.06
C ALA A 139 -10.58 12.48 0.65
N ILE A 140 -9.34 12.07 0.37
CA ILE A 140 -8.71 12.24 -0.94
C ILE A 140 -9.08 11.15 -1.94
N ALA A 141 -9.85 10.14 -1.55
CA ALA A 141 -10.19 8.99 -2.40
C ALA A 141 -11.68 8.66 -2.40
N ASP A 142 -12.08 7.84 -3.36
CA ASP A 142 -13.43 7.32 -3.53
C ASP A 142 -13.48 5.81 -3.20
N ILE A 143 -12.38 5.09 -3.42
CA ILE A 143 -12.23 3.65 -3.18
C ILE A 143 -10.89 3.40 -2.48
N HIS A 144 -10.86 2.41 -1.58
CA HIS A 144 -9.65 1.89 -0.97
C HIS A 144 -9.31 0.50 -1.54
N VAL A 145 -8.04 0.29 -1.87
CA VAL A 145 -7.50 -1.01 -2.28
C VAL A 145 -6.38 -1.38 -1.32
N ASN A 146 -6.55 -2.48 -0.59
CA ASN A 146 -5.52 -2.98 0.31
C ASN A 146 -4.72 -4.10 -0.36
N ASP A 147 -3.49 -3.79 -0.76
CA ASP A 147 -2.56 -4.73 -1.40
C ASP A 147 -1.31 -5.01 -0.53
N ALA A 148 -1.37 -4.65 0.76
CA ALA A 148 -0.26 -4.75 1.70
C ALA A 148 -0.43 -5.92 2.68
N PHE A 149 -0.44 -7.16 2.18
CA PHE A 149 -0.64 -8.37 2.98
C PHE A 149 0.30 -8.44 4.20
N GLY A 150 1.58 -8.12 4.01
CA GLY A 150 2.60 -8.09 5.07
C GLY A 150 2.28 -7.13 6.23
N THR A 151 1.32 -6.21 6.06
CA THR A 151 0.84 -5.32 7.11
C THR A 151 -0.62 -5.56 7.52
N ALA A 152 -1.31 -6.49 6.87
CA ALA A 152 -2.72 -6.76 7.10
C ALA A 152 -3.03 -7.22 8.54
N HIS A 153 -2.05 -7.84 9.21
CA HIS A 153 -2.14 -8.24 10.61
C HIS A 153 -2.11 -7.06 11.61
N ARG A 154 -1.88 -5.83 11.14
CA ARG A 154 -1.83 -4.63 11.98
C ARG A 154 -3.04 -3.75 11.69
N GLY A 155 -3.81 -3.40 12.72
CA GLY A 155 -4.88 -2.42 12.60
C GLY A 155 -4.30 -1.01 12.60
N HIS A 156 -3.81 -0.52 11.46
CA HIS A 156 -3.31 0.84 11.30
C HIS A 156 -4.32 1.71 10.53
N ALA A 157 -4.11 3.03 10.54
CA ALA A 157 -5.03 3.96 9.89
C ALA A 157 -5.12 3.72 8.37
N SER A 158 -3.98 3.67 7.68
CA SER A 158 -3.93 3.55 6.21
C SER A 158 -4.30 2.17 5.64
N ASN A 159 -4.63 1.18 6.48
CA ASN A 159 -5.12 -0.13 6.02
C ASN A 159 -6.51 -0.48 6.58
N VAL A 160 -6.72 -0.33 7.89
CA VAL A 160 -7.96 -0.71 8.58
C VAL A 160 -8.83 0.51 8.84
N GLY A 161 -8.25 1.62 9.29
CA GLY A 161 -9.00 2.84 9.60
C GLY A 161 -9.70 3.45 8.39
N VAL A 162 -9.02 3.58 7.25
CA VAL A 162 -9.58 4.10 5.99
C VAL A 162 -10.74 3.25 5.46
N ALA A 163 -10.73 1.93 5.71
CA ALA A 163 -11.77 1.01 5.27
C ALA A 163 -13.12 1.21 5.99
N GLN A 164 -13.15 2.01 7.07
CA GLN A 164 -14.39 2.42 7.72
C GLN A 164 -15.12 3.54 6.97
N TYR A 165 -14.41 4.26 6.09
CA TYR A 165 -14.92 5.42 5.36
C TYR A 165 -15.09 5.18 3.87
N LEU A 166 -14.36 4.21 3.30
CA LEU A 166 -14.36 3.87 1.89
C LEU A 166 -14.70 2.41 1.67
N THR A 167 -15.34 2.10 0.54
CA THR A 167 -15.39 0.72 0.04
C THR A 167 -13.97 0.21 -0.12
N SER A 168 -13.65 -0.88 0.58
CA SER A 168 -12.31 -1.46 0.63
C SER A 168 -12.29 -2.85 -0.01
N VAL A 169 -11.43 -3.04 -1.00
CA VAL A 169 -11.24 -4.33 -1.70
C VAL A 169 -9.78 -4.77 -1.62
N PRO A 170 -9.48 -6.09 -1.66
CA PRO A 170 -8.11 -6.56 -1.76
C PRO A 170 -7.53 -6.26 -3.15
N GLY A 171 -6.27 -5.86 -3.19
CA GLY A 171 -5.49 -5.89 -4.43
C GLY A 171 -5.08 -7.32 -4.82
N PHE A 172 -4.36 -7.48 -5.93
CA PHE A 172 -4.03 -8.82 -6.44
C PHE A 172 -3.04 -9.59 -5.55
N LEU A 173 -2.07 -8.91 -4.93
CA LEU A 173 -1.14 -9.54 -4.01
C LEU A 173 -1.90 -10.02 -2.76
N MET A 174 -2.69 -9.14 -2.15
CA MET A 174 -3.52 -9.48 -0.99
C MET A 174 -4.47 -10.65 -1.31
N GLN A 175 -5.17 -10.59 -2.45
CA GLN A 175 -6.09 -11.65 -2.86
C GLN A 175 -5.38 -13.00 -2.99
N LYS A 176 -4.23 -13.02 -3.68
CA LYS A 176 -3.44 -14.25 -3.85
C LYS A 176 -2.98 -14.85 -2.52
N GLU A 177 -2.54 -14.01 -1.58
CA GLU A 177 -2.11 -14.46 -0.25
C GLU A 177 -3.27 -15.04 0.57
N ILE A 178 -4.44 -14.39 0.55
CA ILE A 178 -5.65 -14.90 1.21
C ILE A 178 -6.08 -16.24 0.58
N GLU A 179 -6.05 -16.36 -0.75
CA GLU A 179 -6.38 -17.62 -1.45
C GLU A 179 -5.41 -18.74 -1.09
N MET A 180 -4.11 -18.46 -1.07
CA MET A 180 -3.08 -19.44 -0.73
C MET A 180 -3.22 -19.93 0.71
N LEU A 181 -3.40 -19.03 1.67
CA LEU A 181 -3.57 -19.38 3.08
C LEU A 181 -4.90 -20.08 3.33
N GLY A 182 -5.98 -19.63 2.70
CA GLY A 182 -7.29 -20.28 2.77
C GLY A 182 -7.21 -21.74 2.31
N MET A 183 -6.56 -22.00 1.16
CA MET A 183 -6.36 -23.37 0.68
C MET A 183 -5.53 -24.22 1.66
N ALA A 184 -4.46 -23.65 2.24
CA ALA A 184 -3.61 -24.36 3.19
C ALA A 184 -4.32 -24.70 4.51
N VAL A 185 -5.26 -23.86 4.95
CA VAL A 185 -6.00 -24.03 6.22
C VAL A 185 -7.27 -24.87 6.04
N GLU A 186 -8.06 -24.59 5.00
CA GLU A 186 -9.39 -25.19 4.82
C GLU A 186 -9.34 -26.55 4.10
N SER A 187 -8.42 -26.74 3.16
CA SER A 187 -8.36 -27.96 2.32
C SER A 187 -6.94 -28.24 1.82
N PRO A 188 -5.99 -28.50 2.73
CA PRO A 188 -4.61 -28.77 2.33
C PRO A 188 -4.51 -30.07 1.51
N LYS A 189 -3.68 -30.06 0.47
CA LYS A 189 -3.32 -31.29 -0.25
C LYS A 189 -2.40 -32.14 0.63
N HIS A 190 -2.71 -33.42 0.77
CA HIS A 190 -1.94 -34.35 1.60
C HIS A 190 -0.87 -35.13 0.80
N PRO A 191 0.26 -35.49 1.44
CA PRO A 191 0.64 -35.16 2.81
C PRO A 191 0.98 -33.66 2.96
N TYR A 192 0.42 -33.02 4.01
CA TYR A 192 0.65 -31.61 4.30
C TYR A 192 1.70 -31.47 5.38
N VAL A 193 2.82 -30.85 5.05
CA VAL A 193 3.97 -30.67 5.95
C VAL A 193 4.22 -29.18 6.12
N VAL A 194 4.32 -28.72 7.37
CA VAL A 194 4.70 -27.35 7.71
C VAL A 194 6.14 -27.38 8.21
N ILE A 195 7.01 -26.61 7.57
CA ILE A 195 8.40 -26.43 7.99
C ILE A 195 8.50 -25.06 8.67
N LEU A 196 8.91 -25.06 9.93
CA LEU A 196 9.14 -23.85 10.71
C LEU A 196 10.66 -23.74 10.97
N GLU A 197 11.28 -22.69 10.44
CA GLU A 197 12.69 -22.38 10.68
C GLU A 197 12.85 -20.93 11.18
N GLY A 198 13.85 -20.69 12.04
CA GLY A 198 14.17 -19.38 12.60
C GLY A 198 14.82 -19.48 13.99
N SER A 199 15.59 -18.47 14.39
CA SER A 199 16.09 -18.32 15.77
C SER A 199 15.06 -17.54 16.60
N PHE A 200 14.37 -18.24 17.51
CA PHE A 200 13.52 -17.60 18.52
C PHE A 200 14.39 -17.21 19.72
N SER A 201 14.68 -15.92 19.88
CA SER A 201 15.06 -15.36 21.19
C SER A 201 13.88 -14.56 21.72
N ASN A 202 13.00 -15.21 22.48
CA ASN A 202 12.15 -14.47 23.41
C ASN A 202 13.05 -14.04 24.58
N GLN A 203 13.46 -12.77 24.59
CA GLN A 203 13.82 -12.06 25.81
C GLN A 203 12.74 -11.02 26.07
#